data_AF-A0A6J6AWU1-F1
#
_entry.id   AF-A0A6J6AWU1-F1
#
_cell.length_a   1.000
_cell.length_b   1.000
_cell.length_c   1.000
_cell.angle_alpha   90.00
_cell.angle_beta   90.00
_cell.angle_gamma   90.00
#
_symmetry.space_group_name_H-M   'P 1'
#
loop_
_entity.id
_entity.type
_entity.pdbx_description
1 polymer ?
#
loop_
_entity_poly.entity_id
_entity_poly.type
_entity_poly.pdbx_seq_one_letter_code
_entity_poly.pdbx_strand_id
1 'polypeptide(L)'
;MSKTTGNVVNPLDLIDEIGVDGFRYYVLADTNYGNDGDFSYEGLLSRYNSDLANNFGNLAARVATVVEKKCGGIGPVPSLTSSLAEIATQSVAQTIAEWTNVQPSRALDATWSLIRATNAYLETNEPWKMEPGKDLDLVMGDALEALRIVTILASPAMPKTCQDVWQRLGMAGQVSDQRVGTDTQWGRYPGGTTVTKGEPLFPRKKI
;
A
#
# COMPACT_ATOMS: atom_id res chain seq x y z
N MET A 1 -19.46 -15.95 -16.86
CA MET A 1 -19.58 -17.19 -16.06
C MET A 1 -20.94 -17.82 -16.29
N SER A 2 -21.01 -19.12 -16.62
CA SER A 2 -22.27 -19.80 -16.92
C SER A 2 -22.48 -20.99 -15.98
N LYS A 3 -23.64 -21.02 -15.31
CA LYS A 3 -24.06 -22.15 -14.47
C LYS A 3 -24.22 -23.45 -15.27
N THR A 4 -24.44 -23.37 -16.58
CA THR A 4 -24.69 -24.52 -17.44
C THR A 4 -23.41 -25.21 -17.94
N THR A 5 -22.25 -24.55 -17.93
CA THR A 5 -20.96 -25.14 -18.35
C THR A 5 -20.05 -25.54 -17.18
N GLY A 6 -20.47 -25.36 -15.93
CA GLY A 6 -19.68 -25.75 -14.73
C GLY A 6 -18.55 -24.78 -14.35
N ASN A 7 -18.24 -23.79 -15.19
CA ASN A 7 -17.23 -22.75 -14.92
C ASN A 7 -17.84 -21.57 -14.13
N VAL A 8 -18.30 -21.85 -12.91
CA VAL A 8 -18.74 -20.83 -11.95
C VAL A 8 -17.70 -20.74 -10.84
N VAL A 9 -17.07 -19.58 -10.74
CA VAL A 9 -16.23 -19.24 -9.59
C VAL A 9 -17.13 -18.59 -8.56
N ASN A 10 -17.22 -19.17 -7.36
CA ASN A 10 -17.91 -18.55 -6.24
C ASN A 10 -16.93 -17.60 -5.52
N PRO A 11 -17.17 -16.28 -5.52
CA PRO A 11 -16.30 -15.33 -4.84
C PRO A 11 -16.11 -15.61 -3.35
N LEU A 12 -17.10 -16.25 -2.70
CA LEU A 12 -17.03 -16.58 -1.27
C LEU A 12 -15.93 -17.61 -0.99
N ASP A 13 -15.77 -18.60 -1.87
CA ASP A 13 -14.75 -19.65 -1.71
C ASP A 13 -13.33 -19.06 -1.84
N LEU A 14 -13.17 -18.00 -2.62
CA LEU A 14 -11.90 -17.28 -2.78
C LEU A 14 -11.57 -16.40 -1.58
N ILE A 15 -12.58 -15.81 -0.94
CA ILE A 15 -12.38 -14.91 0.21
C ILE A 15 -11.73 -15.63 1.38
N ASP A 16 -12.08 -16.90 1.63
CA ASP A 16 -11.49 -17.68 2.71
C ASP A 16 -9.98 -17.90 2.50
N GLU A 17 -9.53 -17.89 1.24
CA GLU A 17 -8.12 -18.07 0.91
C GLU A 17 -7.34 -16.76 0.86
N ILE A 18 -7.82 -15.75 0.13
CA ILE A 18 -7.06 -14.51 -0.13
C ILE A 18 -7.55 -13.29 0.67
N GLY A 19 -8.64 -13.45 1.43
CA GLY A 19 -9.28 -12.38 2.17
C GLY A 19 -10.09 -11.42 1.30
N VAL A 20 -11.05 -10.73 1.93
CA VAL A 20 -11.95 -9.78 1.26
C VAL A 20 -11.18 -8.67 0.56
N ASP A 21 -10.21 -8.07 1.22
CA ASP A 21 -9.45 -6.95 0.65
C ASP A 21 -8.53 -7.38 -0.49
N GLY A 22 -7.94 -8.59 -0.40
CA GLY A 22 -7.18 -9.16 -1.51
C GLY A 22 -8.04 -9.37 -2.75
N PHE A 23 -9.27 -9.89 -2.55
CA PHE A 23 -10.21 -10.09 -3.65
C PHE A 23 -10.70 -8.77 -4.25
N ARG A 24 -11.08 -7.80 -3.39
CA ARG A 24 -11.49 -6.46 -3.83
C ARG A 24 -10.40 -5.76 -4.63
N TYR A 25 -9.16 -5.82 -4.16
CA TYR A 25 -8.01 -5.27 -4.87
C TYR A 25 -7.90 -5.89 -6.26
N TYR A 26 -7.88 -7.22 -6.35
CA TYR A 26 -7.77 -7.90 -7.64
C TYR A 26 -8.87 -7.48 -8.62
N VAL A 27 -10.14 -7.50 -8.20
CA VAL A 27 -11.26 -7.11 -9.07
C VAL A 27 -11.13 -5.68 -9.58
N LEU A 28 -10.69 -4.74 -8.74
CA LEU A 28 -10.50 -3.35 -9.11
C LEU A 28 -9.25 -3.11 -9.95
N ALA A 29 -8.21 -3.92 -9.74
CA ALA A 29 -6.90 -3.70 -10.32
C ALA A 29 -6.72 -4.43 -11.66
N ASP A 30 -7.37 -5.57 -11.88
CA ASP A 30 -7.07 -6.52 -12.97
C ASP A 30 -7.74 -6.18 -14.28
N THR A 31 -8.98 -5.70 -14.21
CA THR A 31 -9.74 -5.39 -15.41
C THR A 31 -9.83 -3.88 -15.57
N ASN A 32 -9.38 -3.38 -16.73
CA ASN A 32 -9.68 -2.02 -17.13
C ASN A 32 -11.19 -1.88 -17.29
N TYR A 33 -11.77 -0.92 -16.57
CA TYR A 33 -13.22 -0.72 -16.59
C TYR A 33 -13.68 -0.37 -18.02
N GLY A 34 -14.69 -1.10 -18.50
CA GLY A 34 -15.23 -0.99 -19.87
C GLY A 34 -14.77 -2.09 -20.83
N ASN A 35 -13.81 -2.92 -20.43
CA ASN A 35 -13.43 -4.13 -21.18
C ASN A 35 -13.95 -5.39 -20.49
N ASP A 36 -14.20 -6.45 -21.26
CA ASP A 36 -14.39 -7.78 -20.71
C ASP A 36 -13.07 -8.26 -20.10
N GLY A 37 -13.14 -8.72 -18.84
CA GLY A 37 -12.01 -9.28 -18.09
C GLY A 37 -12.16 -10.78 -17.95
N ASP A 38 -11.09 -11.51 -18.25
CA ASP A 38 -11.01 -12.94 -17.98
C ASP A 38 -10.54 -13.18 -16.55
N PHE A 39 -11.40 -13.79 -15.74
CA PHE A 39 -11.01 -14.23 -14.41
C PHE A 39 -10.20 -15.52 -14.51
N SER A 40 -9.03 -15.56 -13.85
CA SER A 40 -8.32 -16.81 -13.57
C SER A 40 -7.84 -16.84 -12.12
N TYR A 41 -7.95 -18.02 -11.49
CA TYR A 41 -7.47 -18.21 -10.12
C TYR A 41 -5.95 -18.04 -10.02
N GLU A 42 -5.21 -18.50 -11.03
CA GLU A 42 -3.76 -18.29 -11.12
C GLU A 42 -3.41 -16.79 -11.23
N GLY A 43 -4.14 -16.03 -12.06
CA GLY A 43 -3.97 -14.57 -12.18
C GLY A 43 -4.25 -13.85 -10.85
N LEU A 44 -5.30 -14.26 -10.14
CA LEU A 44 -5.62 -13.77 -8.81
C LEU A 44 -4.46 -13.99 -7.82
N LEU A 45 -3.95 -15.22 -7.72
CA LEU A 45 -2.85 -15.53 -6.81
C LEU A 45 -1.55 -14.83 -7.22
N SER A 46 -1.28 -14.72 -8.51
CA SER A 46 -0.12 -14.01 -9.05
C SER A 46 -0.15 -12.54 -8.64
N ARG A 47 -1.27 -11.85 -8.91
CA ARG A 47 -1.49 -10.44 -8.55
C ARG A 47 -1.40 -10.22 -7.04
N TYR A 48 -2.05 -11.08 -6.26
CA TYR A 48 -2.01 -11.04 -4.81
C TYR A 48 -0.56 -11.13 -4.29
N ASN A 49 0.20 -12.09 -4.81
CA ASN A 49 1.58 -12.27 -4.40
C ASN A 49 2.48 -11.11 -4.84
N SER A 50 2.34 -10.64 -6.08
CA SER A 50 3.18 -9.56 -6.61
C SER A 50 2.89 -8.23 -5.93
N ASP A 51 1.64 -7.80 -5.95
CA ASP A 51 1.28 -6.41 -5.62
C ASP A 51 1.05 -6.23 -4.14
N LEU A 52 0.47 -7.23 -3.47
CA LEU A 52 0.11 -7.14 -2.07
C LEU A 52 1.19 -7.74 -1.18
N ALA A 53 1.55 -9.01 -1.36
CA ALA A 53 2.52 -9.67 -0.49
C ALA A 53 3.95 -9.14 -0.67
N ASN A 54 4.46 -9.13 -1.91
CA ASN A 54 5.85 -8.79 -2.20
C ASN A 54 6.12 -7.28 -2.23
N ASN A 55 5.10 -6.47 -2.54
CA ASN A 55 5.20 -5.01 -2.59
C ASN A 55 4.61 -4.37 -1.33
N PHE A 56 3.31 -4.05 -1.30
CA PHE A 56 2.74 -3.21 -0.24
C PHE A 56 2.97 -3.78 1.18
N GLY A 57 2.65 -5.06 1.38
CA GLY A 57 2.79 -5.75 2.66
C GLY A 57 4.25 -5.86 3.11
N ASN A 58 5.14 -6.23 2.20
CA ASN A 58 6.59 -6.29 2.47
C ASN A 58 7.16 -4.91 2.83
N LEU A 59 6.78 -3.85 2.11
CA LEU A 59 7.21 -2.49 2.39
C LEU A 59 6.82 -2.07 3.82
N ALA A 60 5.54 -2.24 4.18
CA ALA A 60 5.05 -1.93 5.52
C ALA A 60 5.79 -2.72 6.61
N ALA A 61 6.01 -4.02 6.40
CA ALA A 61 6.73 -4.87 7.34
C ALA A 61 8.21 -4.49 7.52
N ARG A 62 8.91 -4.15 6.41
CA ARG A 62 10.31 -3.71 6.43
C ARG A 62 10.46 -2.37 7.13
N VAL A 63 9.59 -1.41 6.82
CA VAL A 63 9.60 -0.10 7.46
C VAL A 63 9.40 -0.23 8.96
N ALA A 64 8.35 -0.94 9.39
CA ALA A 64 8.08 -1.18 10.81
C ALA A 64 9.25 -1.87 11.52
N THR A 65 9.88 -2.86 10.88
CA THR A 65 11.02 -3.59 11.45
C THR A 65 12.24 -2.68 11.65
N VAL A 66 12.53 -1.79 10.70
CA VAL A 66 13.67 -0.87 10.84
C VAL A 66 13.38 0.19 11.90
N VAL A 67 12.17 0.77 11.90
CA VAL A 67 11.77 1.77 12.90
C VAL A 67 11.83 1.19 14.32
N GLU A 68 11.28 -0.02 14.52
CA GLU A 68 11.35 -0.74 15.80
C GLU A 68 12.80 -0.93 16.28
N LYS A 69 13.66 -1.46 15.41
CA LYS A 69 15.03 -1.84 15.79
C LYS A 69 15.98 -0.67 15.93
N LYS A 70 15.78 0.40 15.16
CA LYS A 70 16.80 1.44 14.97
C LYS A 70 16.32 2.88 15.21
N CYS A 71 15.02 3.11 15.24
CA CYS A 71 14.41 4.41 15.60
C CYS A 71 13.67 4.32 16.96
N GLY A 72 13.95 3.28 17.76
CA GLY A 72 13.33 3.07 19.07
C GLY A 72 11.83 2.78 19.02
N GLY A 73 11.31 2.31 17.88
CA GLY A 73 9.87 2.11 17.66
C GLY A 73 9.08 3.41 17.50
N ILE A 74 9.76 4.55 17.40
CA ILE A 74 9.14 5.86 17.21
C ILE A 74 9.37 6.31 15.77
N GLY A 75 8.30 6.62 15.06
CA GLY A 75 8.37 7.05 13.68
C GLY A 75 9.02 8.44 13.55
N PRO A 76 10.07 8.59 12.73
CA PRO A 76 10.66 9.90 12.44
C PRO A 76 9.77 10.78 11.57
N VAL A 77 10.04 12.09 11.56
CA VAL A 77 9.42 13.03 10.62
C VAL A 77 10.02 12.90 9.21
N PRO A 78 9.23 13.03 8.14
CA PRO A 78 9.75 13.04 6.77
C PRO A 78 10.56 14.30 6.46
N SER A 79 11.45 14.20 5.48
CA SER A 79 12.11 15.35 4.88
C SER A 79 11.17 16.07 3.92
N LEU A 80 11.05 17.39 4.04
CA LEU A 80 10.29 18.21 3.09
C LEU A 80 10.93 18.26 1.69
N THR A 81 12.21 17.92 1.58
CA THR A 81 12.96 17.88 0.32
C THR A 81 13.27 16.46 -0.13
N SER A 82 12.49 15.48 0.33
CA SER A 82 12.63 14.09 -0.10
C SER A 82 12.46 13.96 -1.62
N SER A 83 13.23 13.07 -2.24
CA SER A 83 13.03 12.69 -3.64
C SER A 83 11.68 11.97 -3.87
N LEU A 84 11.07 11.42 -2.83
CA LEU A 84 9.74 10.81 -2.91
C LEU A 84 8.61 11.84 -2.95
N ALA A 85 8.84 13.10 -2.54
CA ALA A 85 7.80 14.12 -2.44
C ALA A 85 7.15 14.45 -3.80
N GLU A 86 7.97 14.58 -4.84
CA GLU A 86 7.48 14.84 -6.20
C GLU A 86 6.72 13.63 -6.75
N ILE A 87 7.26 12.43 -6.56
CA ILE A 87 6.63 11.18 -7.00
C ILE A 87 5.28 10.99 -6.31
N ALA A 88 5.20 11.30 -5.01
CA ALA A 88 3.95 11.24 -4.25
C ALA A 88 2.93 12.23 -4.80
N THR A 89 3.35 13.47 -5.08
CA THR A 89 2.48 14.50 -5.68
C THR A 89 1.91 14.05 -7.02
N GLN A 90 2.76 13.51 -7.91
CA GLN A 90 2.36 12.99 -9.21
C GLN A 90 1.42 11.77 -9.07
N SER A 91 1.73 10.85 -8.16
CA SER A 91 0.92 9.65 -7.89
C SER A 91 -0.47 10.04 -7.40
N VAL A 92 -0.56 10.98 -6.45
CA VAL A 92 -1.84 11.50 -5.92
C VAL A 92 -2.65 12.14 -7.05
N ALA A 93 -2.05 13.02 -7.84
CA ALA A 93 -2.73 13.69 -8.94
C ALA A 93 -3.28 12.69 -9.98
N GLN A 94 -2.46 11.70 -10.38
CA GLN A 94 -2.87 10.67 -11.32
C GLN A 94 -3.97 9.77 -10.73
N THR A 95 -3.84 9.34 -9.47
CA THR A 95 -4.88 8.54 -8.81
C THR A 95 -6.22 9.28 -8.77
N ILE A 96 -6.24 10.58 -8.45
CA ILE A 96 -7.47 11.40 -8.47
C ILE A 96 -8.07 11.45 -9.88
N ALA A 97 -7.25 11.70 -10.91
CA ALA A 97 -7.70 11.79 -12.28
C ALA A 97 -8.33 10.47 -12.76
N GLU A 98 -7.70 9.34 -12.48
CA GLU A 98 -8.18 8.02 -12.93
C GLU A 98 -9.43 7.57 -12.18
N TRP A 99 -9.55 7.86 -10.87
CA TRP A 99 -10.82 7.64 -10.16
C TRP A 99 -11.95 8.51 -10.73
N THR A 100 -11.67 9.76 -11.10
CA THR A 100 -12.65 10.66 -11.73
C THR A 100 -13.10 10.12 -13.10
N ASN A 101 -12.20 9.47 -13.83
CA ASN A 101 -12.49 8.83 -15.11
C ASN A 101 -13.08 7.42 -14.98
N VAL A 102 -13.37 6.96 -13.76
CA VAL A 102 -13.90 5.62 -13.47
C VAL A 102 -12.95 4.52 -13.98
N GLN A 103 -11.64 4.72 -13.79
CA GLN A 103 -10.57 3.80 -14.16
C GLN A 103 -9.84 3.29 -12.90
N PRO A 104 -10.45 2.42 -12.09
CA PRO A 104 -9.89 1.96 -10.81
C PRO A 104 -8.54 1.24 -10.98
N SER A 105 -8.36 0.47 -12.06
CA SER A 105 -7.10 -0.24 -12.34
C SER A 105 -5.93 0.73 -12.47
N ARG A 106 -6.10 1.78 -13.29
CA ARG A 106 -5.11 2.83 -13.50
C ARG A 106 -4.90 3.68 -12.25
N ALA A 107 -5.96 3.94 -11.50
CA ALA A 107 -5.86 4.69 -10.24
C ALA A 107 -5.00 3.94 -9.21
N LEU A 108 -5.19 2.61 -9.10
CA LEU A 108 -4.39 1.75 -8.25
C LEU A 108 -2.95 1.59 -8.78
N ASP A 109 -2.75 1.47 -10.09
CA ASP A 109 -1.41 1.42 -10.68
C ASP A 109 -0.59 2.70 -10.40
N ALA A 110 -1.26 3.87 -10.44
CA ALA A 110 -0.69 5.14 -10.05
C ALA A 110 -0.33 5.18 -8.55
N THR A 111 -1.20 4.67 -7.67
CA THR A 111 -0.89 4.52 -6.24
C THR A 111 0.31 3.58 -6.02
N TRP A 112 0.38 2.47 -6.75
CA TRP A 112 1.47 1.50 -6.66
C TRP A 112 2.79 2.03 -7.21
N SER A 113 2.77 3.08 -8.03
CA SER A 113 4.00 3.74 -8.49
C SER A 113 4.78 4.34 -7.31
N LEU A 114 4.09 4.92 -6.32
CA LEU A 114 4.71 5.41 -5.09
C LEU A 114 5.26 4.25 -4.24
N ILE A 115 4.57 3.11 -4.18
CA ILE A 115 5.08 1.90 -3.50
C ILE A 115 6.39 1.42 -4.14
N ARG A 116 6.43 1.33 -5.48
CA ARG A 116 7.63 0.92 -6.22
C ARG A 116 8.78 1.91 -6.00
N ALA A 117 8.51 3.21 -6.07
CA ALA A 117 9.50 4.25 -5.81
C ALA A 117 10.03 4.18 -4.37
N THR A 118 9.16 3.95 -3.38
CA THR A 118 9.56 3.84 -1.97
C THR A 118 10.41 2.58 -1.73
N ASN A 119 10.05 1.45 -2.33
CA ASN A 119 10.90 0.26 -2.27
C ASN A 119 12.28 0.52 -2.88
N ALA A 120 12.35 1.12 -4.08
CA ALA A 120 13.61 1.46 -4.73
C ALA A 120 14.46 2.45 -3.91
N TYR A 121 13.80 3.43 -3.28
CA TYR A 121 14.43 4.38 -2.36
C TYR A 121 15.05 3.66 -1.15
N LEU A 122 14.35 2.70 -0.54
CA LEU A 122 14.89 1.90 0.55
C LEU A 122 16.04 0.99 0.10
N GLU A 123 15.96 0.37 -1.09
CA GLU A 123 17.07 -0.41 -1.66
C GLU A 123 18.33 0.43 -1.91
N THR A 124 18.16 1.69 -2.32
CA THR A 124 19.29 2.57 -2.58
C THR A 124 19.95 3.07 -1.29
N ASN A 125 19.15 3.37 -0.27
CA ASN A 125 19.66 3.89 1.02
C ASN A 125 20.07 2.79 2.02
N GLU A 126 19.58 1.56 1.82
CA GLU A 126 19.87 0.38 2.67
C GLU A 126 19.76 0.64 4.19
N PRO A 127 18.64 1.17 4.72
CA PRO A 127 18.53 1.57 6.13
C PRO A 127 18.73 0.42 7.14
N TRP A 128 18.56 -0.84 6.72
CA TRP A 128 18.92 -2.00 7.53
C TRP A 128 20.42 -2.15 7.78
N LYS A 129 21.28 -1.47 7.01
CA LYS A 129 22.73 -1.39 7.23
C LYS A 129 23.18 -0.09 7.91
N MET A 130 22.37 0.96 7.89
CA MET A 130 22.71 2.26 8.50
C MET A 130 22.72 2.18 10.04
N GLU A 131 23.59 2.95 10.68
CA GLU A 131 23.57 3.11 12.13
C GLU A 131 22.41 4.05 12.56
N PRO A 132 21.84 3.87 13.76
CA PRO A 132 20.86 4.79 14.32
C PRO A 132 21.37 6.25 14.32
N GLY A 133 20.55 7.17 13.83
CA GLY A 133 20.89 8.58 13.77
C GLY A 133 20.10 9.33 12.70
N LYS A 134 20.47 10.60 12.50
CA LYS A 134 19.73 11.54 11.67
C LYS A 134 19.49 11.07 10.23
N ASP A 135 20.49 10.46 9.59
CA ASP A 135 20.37 10.05 8.18
C ASP A 135 19.40 8.88 8.02
N LEU A 136 19.44 7.91 8.95
CA LEU A 136 18.46 6.84 9.02
C LEU A 136 17.06 7.40 9.26
N ASP A 137 16.93 8.34 10.19
CA ASP A 137 15.65 8.95 10.54
C ASP A 137 15.02 9.67 9.34
N LEU A 138 15.81 10.37 8.52
CA LEU A 138 15.31 11.00 7.28
C LEU A 138 14.76 9.94 6.31
N VAL A 139 15.52 8.85 6.08
CA VAL A 139 15.11 7.76 5.18
C VAL A 139 13.83 7.09 5.67
N MET A 140 13.73 6.82 6.97
CA MET A 140 12.57 6.15 7.54
C MET A 140 11.35 7.07 7.64
N GLY A 141 11.55 8.36 7.93
CA GLY A 141 10.48 9.36 7.90
C GLY A 141 9.85 9.48 6.51
N ASP A 142 10.68 9.54 5.46
CA ASP A 142 10.21 9.58 4.07
C ASP A 142 9.38 8.33 3.70
N ALA A 143 9.85 7.14 4.11
CA ALA A 143 9.14 5.89 3.85
C ALA A 143 7.81 5.79 4.63
N LEU A 144 7.75 6.28 5.87
CA LEU A 144 6.53 6.37 6.67
C LEU A 144 5.51 7.31 6.02
N GLU A 145 5.95 8.47 5.52
CA GLU A 145 5.08 9.41 4.82
C GLU A 145 4.52 8.83 3.51
N ALA A 146 5.36 8.17 2.72
CA ALA A 146 4.91 7.48 1.52
C ALA A 146 3.88 6.38 1.85
N LEU A 147 4.12 5.57 2.88
CA LEU A 147 3.16 4.57 3.36
C LEU A 147 1.86 5.20 3.82
N ARG A 148 1.90 6.32 4.55
CA ARG A 148 0.70 7.04 5.00
C ARG A 148 -0.15 7.48 3.81
N ILE A 149 0.46 8.06 2.78
CA ILE A 149 -0.22 8.50 1.54
C ILE A 149 -0.81 7.30 0.80
N VAL A 150 -0.01 6.25 0.54
CA VAL A 150 -0.46 5.01 -0.12
C VAL A 150 -1.66 4.42 0.61
N THR A 151 -1.62 4.40 1.94
CA THR A 151 -2.69 3.85 2.79
C THR A 151 -4.01 4.59 2.60
N ILE A 152 -3.98 5.92 2.48
CA ILE A 152 -5.17 6.72 2.16
C ILE A 152 -5.68 6.39 0.76
N LEU A 153 -4.79 6.41 -0.24
CA LEU A 153 -5.15 6.21 -1.65
C LEU A 153 -5.70 4.80 -1.94
N ALA A 154 -5.19 3.78 -1.27
CA ALA A 154 -5.61 2.39 -1.45
C ALA A 154 -6.85 2.02 -0.62
N SER A 155 -7.25 2.83 0.36
CA SER A 155 -8.37 2.53 1.26
C SER A 155 -9.73 2.27 0.58
N PRO A 156 -10.07 2.85 -0.60
CA PRO A 156 -11.31 2.47 -1.30
C PRO A 156 -11.31 1.02 -1.78
N ALA A 157 -10.13 0.48 -2.12
CA ALA A 157 -9.97 -0.90 -2.56
C ALA A 157 -9.83 -1.87 -1.38
N MET A 158 -9.03 -1.50 -0.37
CA MET A 158 -8.66 -2.36 0.75
C MET A 158 -8.90 -1.69 2.11
N PRO A 159 -10.17 -1.43 2.50
CA PRO A 159 -10.48 -0.63 3.67
C PRO A 159 -9.96 -1.21 4.99
N LYS A 160 -10.00 -2.55 5.16
CA LYS A 160 -9.60 -3.20 6.42
C LYS A 160 -8.08 -3.24 6.54
N THR A 161 -7.38 -3.62 5.48
CA THR A 161 -5.91 -3.66 5.45
C THR A 161 -5.34 -2.25 5.59
N CYS A 162 -5.90 -1.26 4.89
CA CYS A 162 -5.44 0.12 5.01
C CYS A 162 -5.68 0.66 6.43
N GLN A 163 -6.79 0.30 7.08
CA GLN A 163 -7.01 0.68 8.48
C GLN A 163 -5.99 0.05 9.43
N ASP A 164 -5.63 -1.22 9.22
CA ASP A 164 -4.58 -1.90 9.99
C ASP A 164 -3.23 -1.19 9.81
N VAL A 165 -2.83 -0.90 8.55
CA VAL A 165 -1.60 -0.14 8.28
C VAL A 165 -1.64 1.25 8.93
N TRP A 166 -2.77 1.96 8.84
CA TRP A 166 -2.95 3.27 9.47
C TRP A 166 -2.67 3.23 10.97
N GLN A 167 -3.22 2.24 11.68
CA GLN A 167 -2.99 2.02 13.10
C GLN A 167 -1.54 1.63 13.38
N ARG A 168 -0.94 0.77 12.56
CA ARG A 168 0.47 0.36 12.71
C ARG A 168 1.46 1.51 12.52
N LEU A 169 1.09 2.53 11.74
CA LEU A 169 1.85 3.78 11.62
C LEU A 169 1.65 4.73 12.81
N GLY A 170 0.86 4.34 13.81
CA GLY A 170 0.56 5.15 14.98
C GLY A 170 -0.40 6.31 14.69
N MET A 171 -1.13 6.25 13.58
CA MET A 171 -2.10 7.27 13.21
C MET A 171 -3.41 7.09 13.98
N ALA A 172 -4.01 8.19 14.41
CA ALA A 172 -5.29 8.18 15.11
C ALA A 172 -6.48 8.17 14.13
N GLY A 173 -7.66 7.77 14.62
CA GLY A 173 -8.91 7.78 13.86
C GLY A 173 -8.99 6.72 12.76
N GLN A 174 -9.88 6.93 11.80
CA GLN A 174 -10.06 6.04 10.66
C GLN A 174 -9.40 6.60 9.40
N VAL A 175 -8.80 5.72 8.60
CA VAL A 175 -8.26 6.06 7.28
C VAL A 175 -9.36 6.58 6.35
N SER A 176 -10.60 6.12 6.51
CA SER A 176 -11.76 6.56 5.74
C SER A 176 -12.17 8.01 6.02
N ASP A 177 -11.72 8.58 7.13
CA ASP A 177 -12.01 9.97 7.48
C ASP A 177 -11.09 10.94 6.73
N GLN A 178 -9.99 10.43 6.17
CA GLN A 178 -9.02 11.23 5.43
C GLN A 178 -9.60 11.69 4.07
N ARG A 179 -9.11 12.82 3.58
CA ARG A 179 -9.52 13.41 2.31
C ARG A 179 -8.36 13.40 1.33
N VAL A 180 -8.55 12.70 0.21
CA VAL A 180 -7.61 12.72 -0.91
C VAL A 180 -7.48 14.16 -1.43
N GLY A 181 -6.25 14.59 -1.70
CA GLY A 181 -5.90 15.97 -2.02
C GLY A 181 -5.34 16.71 -0.80
N THR A 182 -6.15 16.91 0.25
CA THR A 182 -5.71 17.62 1.46
C THR A 182 -4.82 16.77 2.35
N ASP A 183 -5.26 15.57 2.70
CA ASP A 183 -4.54 14.68 3.63
C ASP A 183 -3.46 13.85 2.94
N THR A 184 -3.41 13.84 1.61
CA THR A 184 -2.37 13.17 0.83
C THR A 184 -1.22 14.10 0.41
N GLN A 185 -1.13 15.31 0.96
CA GLN A 185 0.04 16.17 0.78
C GLN A 185 1.25 15.59 1.51
N TRP A 186 2.42 15.74 0.92
CA TRP A 186 3.69 15.32 1.51
C TRP A 186 3.99 16.07 2.80
N GLY A 187 4.69 15.41 3.73
CA GLY A 187 5.18 16.01 4.97
C GLY A 187 4.15 16.03 6.10
N ARG A 188 3.05 15.26 6.01
CA ARG A 188 2.00 15.26 7.04
C ARG A 188 2.08 14.11 8.04
N TYR A 189 3.00 13.16 7.88
CA TYR A 189 3.32 12.21 8.94
C TYR A 189 3.90 12.98 10.13
N PRO A 190 3.29 12.87 11.32
CA PRO A 190 3.57 13.80 12.42
C PRO A 190 4.94 13.57 13.08
N GLY A 191 5.52 12.38 12.91
CA GLY A 191 6.64 11.90 13.73
C GLY A 191 6.26 11.74 15.20
N GLY A 192 7.14 11.09 15.98
CA GLY A 192 6.93 10.91 17.42
C GLY A 192 5.85 9.89 17.80
N THR A 193 5.16 9.29 16.83
CA THR A 193 4.16 8.24 17.04
C THR A 193 4.81 6.87 17.13
N THR A 194 4.22 5.95 17.90
CA THR A 194 4.68 4.57 17.96
C THR A 194 4.32 3.83 16.68
N VAL A 195 5.32 3.26 16.02
CA VAL A 195 5.13 2.37 14.88
C VAL A 195 5.16 0.94 15.38
N THR A 196 4.10 0.19 15.15
CA THR A 196 3.97 -1.18 15.66
C THR A 196 4.13 -2.20 14.54
N LYS A 197 4.94 -3.22 14.79
CA LYS A 197 4.97 -4.41 13.98
C LYS A 197 3.72 -5.26 14.24
N GLY A 198 3.25 -5.96 13.23
CA GLY A 198 2.17 -6.93 13.37
C GLY A 198 2.39 -8.13 12.45
N GLU A 199 1.42 -9.04 12.45
CA GLU A 199 1.42 -10.19 11.55
C GLU A 199 1.49 -9.77 10.08
N PRO A 200 2.04 -10.61 9.19
CA PRO A 200 2.08 -10.33 7.76
C PRO A 200 0.70 -9.95 7.22
N LEU A 201 0.59 -8.78 6.59
CA LEU A 201 -0.66 -8.26 6.04
C LEU A 201 -1.23 -9.18 4.95
N PHE A 202 -0.32 -9.77 4.15
CA PHE A 202 -0.67 -10.63 3.03
C PHE A 202 0.25 -11.87 3.01
N PRO A 203 -0.11 -12.96 3.71
CA PRO A 203 0.64 -14.20 3.66
C PRO A 203 0.69 -14.74 2.23
N ARG A 204 1.90 -15.02 1.72
CA ARG A 204 2.11 -15.51 0.35
C ARG A 204 1.33 -16.80 0.09
N LYS A 205 0.80 -16.92 -1.13
CA LYS A 205 0.05 -18.09 -1.60
C LYS A 205 0.91 -18.92 -2.53
N LYS A 206 0.75 -20.24 -2.46
CA LYS A 206 1.35 -21.17 -3.42
C LYS A 206 0.54 -21.09 -4.71
N ILE A 207 1.25 -20.91 -5.82
CA ILE A 207 0.71 -21.03 -7.17
C ILE A 207 0.99 -22.46 -7.64
#